data_AF-A0A1H8Q4E9-F1
#
_entry.id   AF-A0A1H8Q4E9-F1
#
_cell.length_a   1.000
_cell.length_b   1.000
_cell.length_c   1.000
_cell.angle_alpha   90.00
_cell.angle_beta   90.00
_cell.angle_gamma   90.00
#
_symmetry.space_group_name_H-M   'P 1'
#
loop_
_entity.id
_entity.type
_entity.pdbx_description
1 polymer ?
#
loop_
_entity_poly.entity_id
_entity_poly.type
_entity_poly.pdbx_seq_one_letter_code
_entity_poly.pdbx_strand_id
1 'polypeptide(L)'
;MAQPPRHRRALAPVCLAAAAAAAALAGCGSSGGDSPGKGGPGPTPAATSPASPAPVTAPAAPAPGRDTPVPSRHTPTPTATPTVFGTTPPAAADELSACYGGACTLTVTHPVTVPLDASRFGFASFRVTALTAGSVTVAADDGGNHLRSTGSAGSYLTLNNLAVHVLSATAGSARLTFAATGR
;
A
#
# COMPACT_ATOMS: atom_id res chain seq x y z
N MET A 1 -40.34 40.61 17.71
CA MET A 1 -41.35 39.72 17.10
C MET A 1 -40.63 38.45 16.69
N ALA A 2 -40.72 37.41 17.53
CA ALA A 2 -40.02 36.14 17.37
C ALA A 2 -41.01 35.09 16.83
N GLN A 3 -40.62 34.37 15.78
CA GLN A 3 -41.43 33.35 15.13
C GLN A 3 -40.75 31.99 15.33
N PRO A 4 -41.40 30.99 15.94
CA PRO A 4 -40.78 29.71 16.26
C PRO A 4 -40.93 28.71 15.09
N PRO A 5 -39.93 27.87 14.78
CA PRO A 5 -40.14 26.73 13.91
C PRO A 5 -40.69 25.54 14.70
N ARG A 6 -41.78 25.02 14.13
CA ARG A 6 -42.74 24.04 14.63
C ARG A 6 -42.16 22.62 14.71
N HIS A 7 -42.62 21.89 15.73
CA HIS A 7 -42.51 20.43 15.82
C HIS A 7 -43.09 19.72 14.59
N ARG A 8 -42.39 18.70 14.07
CA ARG A 8 -43.04 17.52 13.47
C ARG A 8 -42.59 16.28 14.24
N ARG A 9 -43.57 15.67 14.91
CA ARG A 9 -43.50 14.34 15.53
C ARG A 9 -43.56 13.25 14.46
N ALA A 10 -43.18 12.04 14.90
CA ALA A 10 -43.67 10.72 14.45
C ALA A 10 -42.90 10.10 13.25
N LEU A 11 -42.55 8.82 13.18
CA LEU A 11 -42.87 7.60 13.94
C LEU A 11 -41.64 6.65 13.92
N ALA A 12 -41.51 5.79 14.93
CA ALA A 12 -40.71 4.56 14.85
C ALA A 12 -41.39 3.53 13.93
N PRO A 13 -40.63 2.55 13.41
CA PRO A 13 -40.95 1.19 13.82
C PRO A 13 -39.71 0.42 14.28
N VAL A 14 -39.86 -0.13 15.48
CA VAL A 14 -39.12 -1.29 15.97
C VAL A 14 -39.46 -2.46 15.04
N CYS A 15 -38.48 -2.95 14.28
CA CYS A 15 -38.54 -4.29 13.70
C CYS A 15 -37.50 -5.15 14.41
N LEU A 16 -37.99 -5.84 15.45
CA LEU A 16 -37.33 -6.97 16.08
C LEU A 16 -37.47 -8.16 15.11
N ALA A 17 -36.37 -8.70 14.62
CA ALA A 17 -36.33 -10.02 14.01
C ALA A 17 -35.08 -10.74 14.49
N ALA A 18 -35.26 -11.54 15.54
CA ALA A 18 -34.33 -12.59 15.93
C ALA A 18 -34.68 -13.85 15.14
N ALA A 19 -33.67 -14.50 14.55
CA ALA A 19 -33.73 -15.91 14.18
C ALA A 19 -32.31 -16.48 14.11
N ALA A 20 -32.15 -17.57 14.86
CA ALA A 20 -30.93 -18.31 15.12
C ALA A 20 -30.61 -19.37 14.03
N ALA A 21 -29.51 -20.10 14.28
CA ALA A 21 -29.04 -21.34 13.65
C ALA A 21 -28.09 -21.12 12.45
N ALA A 22 -26.99 -21.88 12.25
CA ALA A 22 -26.55 -23.12 12.86
C ALA A 22 -25.01 -23.22 12.79
N ALA A 23 -24.44 -23.96 13.75
CA ALA A 23 -23.08 -24.48 13.66
C ALA A 23 -22.99 -25.51 12.54
N ALA A 24 -21.91 -25.45 11.74
CA ALA A 24 -21.45 -26.57 10.93
C ALA A 24 -19.93 -26.69 11.07
N LEU A 25 -19.52 -27.67 11.88
CA LEU A 25 -18.18 -28.24 11.91
C LEU A 25 -17.99 -29.12 10.67
N ALA A 26 -17.07 -28.74 9.79
CA ALA A 26 -16.38 -29.64 8.86
C ALA A 26 -14.94 -29.09 8.76
N GLY A 27 -13.86 -29.77 9.11
CA GLY A 27 -13.63 -31.21 9.12
C GLY A 27 -13.00 -31.67 7.81
N CYS A 28 -11.73 -31.34 7.59
CA CYS A 28 -10.77 -32.02 6.69
C CYS A 28 -9.38 -31.38 6.93
N GLY A 29 -8.29 -32.04 7.35
CA GLY A 29 -7.94 -33.46 7.35
C GLY A 29 -7.01 -33.81 6.18
N SER A 30 -5.68 -33.66 6.34
CA SER A 30 -4.60 -34.49 5.73
C SER A 30 -3.25 -33.78 5.92
N SER A 31 -2.26 -34.28 6.67
CA SER A 31 -1.53 -35.57 6.65
C SER A 31 -0.28 -35.53 5.76
N GLY A 32 0.88 -35.62 6.42
CA GLY A 32 2.02 -36.44 6.00
C GLY A 32 3.07 -35.82 5.07
N GLY A 33 4.30 -35.71 5.55
CA GLY A 33 5.44 -35.37 4.68
C GLY A 33 6.78 -35.16 5.38
N ASP A 34 7.13 -35.96 6.38
CA ASP A 34 8.51 -36.05 6.89
C ASP A 34 9.44 -36.50 5.76
N SER A 35 10.49 -35.72 5.48
CA SER A 35 11.63 -36.17 4.68
C SER A 35 12.88 -36.21 5.56
N PRO A 36 13.25 -37.38 6.13
CA PRO A 36 14.56 -37.61 6.69
C PRO A 36 15.44 -38.28 5.63
N GLY A 37 16.52 -37.61 5.21
CA GLY A 37 17.37 -38.11 4.14
C GLY A 37 18.81 -37.62 4.21
N LYS A 38 19.58 -38.23 5.14
CA LYS A 38 21.02 -38.57 5.09
C LYS A 38 22.01 -37.41 4.81
N GLY A 39 22.94 -37.03 5.69
CA GLY A 39 23.80 -37.89 6.52
C GLY A 39 24.99 -38.40 5.71
N GLY A 40 26.14 -37.70 5.77
CA GLY A 40 27.40 -38.15 5.18
C GLY A 40 28.55 -37.12 5.32
N PRO A 41 29.64 -37.41 6.05
CA PRO A 41 30.65 -36.44 6.48
C PRO A 41 31.93 -36.45 5.63
N GLY A 42 32.75 -35.40 5.76
CA GLY A 42 34.21 -35.54 5.72
C GLY A 42 34.99 -34.48 4.92
N PRO A 43 36.26 -34.20 5.29
CA PRO A 43 36.84 -32.85 5.21
C PRO A 43 38.15 -32.75 4.41
N THR A 44 38.73 -31.53 4.43
CA THR A 44 40.15 -31.15 4.23
C THR A 44 40.63 -30.86 2.78
N PRO A 45 41.82 -30.24 2.59
CA PRO A 45 42.01 -28.79 2.44
C PRO A 45 42.90 -28.45 1.21
N ALA A 46 43.45 -27.23 1.18
CA ALA A 46 44.70 -26.82 0.53
C ALA A 46 44.59 -25.79 -0.61
N ALA A 47 44.97 -24.57 -0.21
CA ALA A 47 45.78 -23.56 -0.91
C ALA A 47 46.28 -23.86 -2.33
N THR A 48 46.13 -22.88 -3.22
CA THR A 48 47.26 -22.36 -4.01
C THR A 48 47.01 -20.91 -4.43
N SER A 49 47.99 -20.05 -4.16
CA SER A 49 48.05 -18.63 -4.57
C SER A 49 48.60 -18.49 -6.01
N PRO A 50 49.01 -17.29 -6.47
CA PRO A 50 48.49 -16.61 -7.66
C PRO A 50 49.35 -16.82 -8.93
N ALA A 51 48.77 -16.64 -10.11
CA ALA A 51 49.53 -16.54 -11.37
C ALA A 51 49.21 -15.24 -12.10
N SER A 52 50.29 -14.48 -12.28
CA SER A 52 50.42 -13.19 -12.95
C SER A 52 50.23 -13.28 -14.48
N PRO A 53 49.57 -12.32 -15.12
CA PRO A 53 49.84 -12.01 -16.53
C PRO A 53 50.69 -10.74 -16.73
N ALA A 54 51.64 -10.87 -17.65
CA ALA A 54 52.64 -9.92 -18.10
C ALA A 54 52.08 -8.63 -18.76
N PRO A 55 52.93 -7.58 -18.91
CA PRO A 55 52.54 -6.31 -19.51
C PRO A 55 52.63 -6.37 -21.04
N VAL A 56 51.59 -5.89 -21.74
CA VAL A 56 51.63 -5.61 -23.18
C VAL A 56 51.12 -4.20 -23.46
N THR A 57 52.10 -3.32 -23.67
CA THR A 57 52.20 -2.33 -24.76
C THR A 57 50.94 -1.49 -25.08
N ALA A 58 50.90 -0.27 -24.58
CA ALA A 58 50.21 0.87 -25.20
C ALA A 58 50.97 1.33 -26.48
N PRO A 59 50.50 2.28 -27.34
CA PRO A 59 49.26 3.07 -27.31
C PRO A 59 48.56 3.24 -28.69
N ALA A 60 47.26 3.57 -28.69
CA ALA A 60 46.65 4.34 -29.77
C ALA A 60 45.59 5.30 -29.21
N ALA A 61 45.73 6.57 -29.54
CA ALA A 61 44.97 7.70 -29.02
C ALA A 61 43.47 7.63 -29.38
N PRO A 62 42.55 7.94 -28.45
CA PRO A 62 41.17 8.28 -28.79
C PRO A 62 41.08 9.76 -29.15
N ALA A 63 40.42 10.04 -30.27
CA ALA A 63 40.04 11.36 -30.73
C ALA A 63 39.10 12.09 -29.72
N PRO A 64 39.09 13.43 -29.70
CA PRO A 64 38.09 14.20 -28.96
C PRO A 64 36.71 14.04 -29.61
N GLY A 65 35.95 13.05 -29.13
CA GLY A 65 34.56 12.81 -29.49
C GLY A 65 33.65 13.74 -28.71
N ARG A 66 33.14 14.74 -29.42
CA ARG A 66 32.08 15.69 -29.07
C ARG A 66 31.09 15.18 -28.02
N ASP A 67 30.98 15.94 -26.94
CA ASP A 67 29.82 16.00 -26.06
C ASP A 67 28.53 16.09 -26.89
N THR A 68 27.86 14.96 -27.01
CA THR A 68 26.47 14.93 -27.46
C THR A 68 25.66 14.66 -26.20
N PRO A 69 24.85 15.62 -25.72
CA PRO A 69 23.93 15.37 -24.63
C PRO A 69 23.04 14.21 -25.03
N VAL A 70 23.13 13.08 -24.32
CA VAL A 70 22.14 12.03 -24.41
C VAL A 70 20.83 12.67 -23.95
N PRO A 71 19.80 12.79 -24.81
CA PRO A 71 18.51 13.25 -24.34
C PRO A 71 18.02 12.23 -23.32
N SER A 72 17.96 12.66 -22.06
CA SER A 72 17.30 11.94 -20.98
C SER A 72 15.95 11.48 -21.51
N ARG A 73 15.78 10.16 -21.63
CA ARG A 73 14.47 9.57 -21.87
C ARG A 73 13.62 9.96 -20.68
N HIS A 74 12.85 11.02 -20.84
CA HIS A 74 11.76 11.35 -19.94
C HIS A 74 10.84 10.14 -19.94
N THR A 75 10.92 9.33 -18.87
CA THR A 75 9.91 8.33 -18.58
C THR A 75 8.57 9.06 -18.60
N PRO A 76 7.61 8.66 -19.43
CA PRO A 76 6.35 9.37 -19.52
C PRO A 76 5.71 9.41 -18.14
N THR A 77 5.56 10.63 -17.61
CA THR A 77 4.68 10.91 -16.48
C THR A 77 3.34 10.24 -16.80
N PRO A 78 2.86 9.26 -16.02
CA PRO A 78 1.60 8.60 -16.33
C PRO A 78 0.52 9.67 -16.36
N THR A 79 -0.07 9.86 -17.54
CA THR A 79 -1.22 10.71 -17.76
C THR A 79 -2.30 10.30 -16.77
N ALA A 80 -2.55 11.15 -15.78
CA ALA A 80 -3.57 10.90 -14.77
C ALA A 80 -4.92 10.79 -15.49
N THR A 81 -5.47 9.58 -15.57
CA THR A 81 -6.84 9.36 -16.01
C THR A 81 -7.78 10.18 -15.11
N PRO A 82 -8.75 10.92 -15.67
CA PRO A 82 -9.64 11.75 -14.88
C PRO A 82 -10.36 10.89 -13.85
N THR A 83 -10.12 11.21 -12.58
CA THR A 83 -10.77 10.54 -11.47
C THR A 83 -12.18 11.13 -11.31
N VAL A 84 -13.20 10.27 -11.38
CA VAL A 84 -14.57 10.64 -11.03
C VAL A 84 -14.72 10.46 -9.52
N PHE A 85 -14.81 11.56 -8.78
CA PHE A 85 -15.03 11.55 -7.34
C PHE A 85 -16.53 11.67 -7.04
N GLY A 86 -17.00 10.97 -5.99
CA GLY A 86 -18.40 11.01 -5.58
C GLY A 86 -18.74 12.31 -4.84
N THR A 87 -20.02 12.70 -4.78
CA THR A 87 -20.49 13.94 -4.12
C THR A 87 -20.52 13.90 -2.59
N THR A 88 -19.92 12.89 -1.96
CA THR A 88 -19.88 12.78 -0.49
C THR A 88 -18.89 13.77 0.11
N PRO A 89 -19.22 14.44 1.22
CA PRO A 89 -18.29 15.33 1.92
C PRO A 89 -16.94 14.63 2.19
N PRO A 90 -15.82 15.38 2.14
CA PRO A 90 -14.53 14.83 2.53
C PRO A 90 -14.55 14.41 4.00
N ALA A 91 -13.75 13.40 4.35
CA ALA A 91 -13.57 12.96 5.72
C ALA A 91 -13.15 14.14 6.62
N ALA A 92 -13.71 14.20 7.83
CA ALA A 92 -13.38 15.25 8.78
C ALA A 92 -11.94 15.10 9.29
N ALA A 93 -11.29 16.21 9.69
CA ALA A 93 -9.92 16.17 10.19
C ALA A 93 -9.74 15.20 11.38
N ASP A 94 -10.72 15.16 12.30
CA ASP A 94 -10.71 14.24 13.44
C ASP A 94 -10.74 12.77 13.03
N GLU A 95 -11.46 12.43 11.95
CA GLU A 95 -11.50 11.06 11.40
C GLU A 95 -10.15 10.66 10.80
N LEU A 96 -9.46 11.61 10.18
CA LEU A 96 -8.12 11.40 9.62
C LEU A 96 -7.07 11.26 10.72
N SER A 97 -7.17 12.06 11.78
CA SER A 97 -6.28 11.96 12.94
C SER A 97 -6.46 10.66 13.72
N ALA A 98 -7.65 10.04 13.70
CA ALA A 98 -7.86 8.72 14.28
C ALA A 98 -6.99 7.63 13.62
N CYS A 99 -6.52 7.86 12.39
CA CYS A 99 -5.64 6.94 11.66
C CYS A 99 -4.16 7.10 12.02
N TYR A 100 -3.76 8.07 12.85
CA TYR A 100 -2.35 8.36 13.14
C TYR A 100 -1.52 7.14 13.57
N GLY A 101 -2.14 6.25 14.36
CA GLY A 101 -1.51 5.01 14.83
C GLY A 101 -1.54 3.83 13.84
N GLY A 102 -2.02 4.03 12.61
CA GLY A 102 -2.15 2.99 11.59
C GLY A 102 -3.20 1.92 11.89
N ALA A 103 -4.22 2.25 12.71
CA ALA A 103 -5.30 1.35 13.09
C ALA A 103 -6.65 2.06 12.96
N CYS A 104 -7.20 2.10 11.73
CA CYS A 104 -8.46 2.76 11.44
C CYS A 104 -9.12 2.17 10.18
N THR A 105 -10.39 2.50 9.97
CA THR A 105 -11.07 2.28 8.69
C THR A 105 -11.50 3.64 8.13
N LEU A 106 -11.16 3.91 6.88
CA LEU A 106 -11.41 5.17 6.21
C LEU A 106 -12.27 4.94 4.97
N THR A 107 -13.32 5.73 4.80
CA THR A 107 -14.03 5.84 3.52
C THR A 107 -13.56 7.11 2.83
N VAL A 108 -13.06 6.97 1.61
CA VAL A 108 -12.55 8.08 0.81
C VAL A 108 -13.39 8.23 -0.43
N THR A 109 -13.84 9.44 -0.70
CA THR A 109 -14.55 9.80 -1.93
C THR A 109 -13.78 10.78 -2.79
N HIS A 110 -12.67 11.32 -2.26
CA HIS A 110 -11.79 12.31 -2.85
C HIS A 110 -10.33 12.01 -2.47
N PRO A 111 -9.33 12.62 -3.14
CA PRO A 111 -7.95 12.51 -2.71
C PRO A 111 -7.82 13.12 -1.31
N VAL A 112 -7.21 12.37 -0.41
CA VAL A 112 -7.07 12.79 0.99
C VAL A 112 -5.69 12.43 1.49
N THR A 113 -5.17 13.27 2.37
CA THR A 113 -3.93 13.04 3.09
C THR A 113 -4.27 12.71 4.53
N VAL A 114 -3.81 11.53 4.97
CA VAL A 114 -3.98 10.99 6.31
C VAL A 114 -2.65 11.20 7.05
N PRO A 115 -2.64 11.92 8.19
CA PRO A 115 -1.44 12.03 9.00
C PRO A 115 -1.13 10.69 9.67
N LEU A 116 0.15 10.33 9.73
CA LEU A 116 0.64 9.09 10.34
C LEU A 116 1.86 9.34 11.22
N ASP A 117 2.12 8.41 12.14
CA ASP A 117 3.33 8.43 12.97
C ASP A 117 4.58 8.08 12.14
N ALA A 118 5.34 9.12 11.77
CA ALA A 118 6.57 8.97 11.01
C ALA A 118 7.61 8.08 11.69
N SER A 119 7.65 8.05 13.03
CA SER A 119 8.61 7.24 13.78
C SER A 119 8.29 5.75 13.67
N ARG A 120 7.03 5.39 13.42
CA ARG A 120 6.58 4.00 13.32
C ARG A 120 6.53 3.48 11.90
N PHE A 121 6.12 4.32 10.95
CA PHE A 121 5.89 3.91 9.55
C PHE A 121 6.99 4.37 8.59
N GLY A 122 7.86 5.29 9.02
CA GLY A 122 8.89 5.88 8.18
C GLY A 122 8.38 6.96 7.23
N PHE A 123 7.12 7.41 7.38
CA PHE A 123 6.53 8.52 6.64
C PHE A 123 5.47 9.22 7.50
N ALA A 124 5.40 10.55 7.39
CA ALA A 124 4.48 11.37 8.18
C ALA A 124 3.07 11.42 7.59
N SER A 125 2.91 11.02 6.32
CA SER A 125 1.64 11.11 5.62
C SER A 125 1.42 9.98 4.64
N PHE A 126 0.16 9.55 4.57
CA PHE A 126 -0.35 8.63 3.57
C PHE A 126 -1.40 9.34 2.74
N ARG A 127 -1.36 9.21 1.41
CA ARG A 127 -2.22 9.93 0.49
C ARG A 127 -2.95 8.98 -0.43
N VAL A 128 -4.27 9.11 -0.51
CA VAL A 128 -5.05 8.55 -1.62
C VAL A 128 -4.96 9.53 -2.78
N THR A 129 -4.38 9.11 -3.90
CA THR A 129 -4.07 10.00 -5.03
C THR A 129 -5.02 9.82 -6.20
N ALA A 130 -5.53 8.61 -6.41
CA ALA A 130 -6.51 8.32 -7.45
C ALA A 130 -7.49 7.22 -7.01
N LEU A 131 -8.70 7.34 -7.52
CA LEU A 131 -9.79 6.37 -7.37
C LEU A 131 -10.32 6.06 -8.77
N THR A 132 -10.36 4.79 -9.16
CA THR A 132 -10.99 4.39 -10.43
C THR A 132 -12.02 3.32 -10.17
N ALA A 133 -12.80 2.96 -11.18
CA ALA A 133 -13.74 1.85 -11.08
C ALA A 133 -12.98 0.56 -10.76
N GLY A 134 -12.99 0.14 -9.48
CA GLY A 134 -12.36 -1.09 -9.02
C GLY A 134 -10.92 -0.97 -8.51
N SER A 135 -10.31 0.22 -8.48
CA SER A 135 -8.95 0.37 -7.92
C SER A 135 -8.71 1.69 -7.19
N VAL A 136 -7.75 1.67 -6.27
CA VAL A 136 -7.28 2.83 -5.54
C VAL A 136 -5.76 2.94 -5.72
N THR A 137 -5.26 4.16 -5.95
CA THR A 137 -3.83 4.44 -5.94
C THR A 137 -3.49 5.27 -4.72
N VAL A 138 -2.47 4.82 -4.00
CA VAL A 138 -2.02 5.41 -2.75
C VAL A 138 -0.55 5.76 -2.85
N ALA A 139 -0.15 6.75 -2.06
CA ALA A 139 1.22 7.19 -1.95
C ALA A 139 1.57 7.46 -0.48
N ALA A 140 2.85 7.39 -0.14
CA ALA A 140 3.38 7.83 1.13
C ALA A 140 4.71 8.55 0.90
N ASP A 141 4.92 9.63 1.66
CA ASP A 141 6.02 10.57 1.49
C ASP A 141 6.69 10.86 2.84
N ASP A 142 8.03 10.88 2.86
CA ASP A 142 8.85 11.22 4.03
C ASP A 142 9.91 12.31 3.76
N GLY A 143 9.82 13.02 2.63
CA GLY A 143 10.73 14.11 2.29
C GLY A 143 12.01 13.70 1.56
N GLY A 144 12.19 12.40 1.27
CA GLY A 144 13.28 11.88 0.44
C GLY A 144 12.97 10.56 -0.28
N ASN A 145 11.98 9.82 0.21
CA ASN A 145 11.47 8.58 -0.33
C ASN A 145 9.96 8.72 -0.65
N HIS A 146 9.57 8.19 -1.80
CA HIS A 146 8.18 8.20 -2.26
C HIS A 146 7.74 6.78 -2.55
N LEU A 147 6.83 6.26 -1.74
CA LEU A 147 6.21 4.96 -1.98
C LEU A 147 4.89 5.19 -2.70
N ARG A 148 4.66 4.43 -3.77
CA ARG A 148 3.39 4.46 -4.50
C ARG A 148 2.92 3.05 -4.78
N SER A 149 1.64 2.80 -4.56
CA SER A 149 1.05 1.49 -4.81
C SER A 149 -0.38 1.62 -5.32
N THR A 150 -0.85 0.63 -6.07
CA THR A 150 -2.21 0.57 -6.59
C THR A 150 -2.80 -0.78 -6.24
N GLY A 151 -4.02 -0.79 -5.70
CA GLY A 151 -4.73 -2.00 -5.29
C GLY A 151 -6.18 -2.00 -5.74
N SER A 152 -6.69 -3.20 -6.02
CA SER A 152 -8.11 -3.42 -6.29
C SER A 152 -8.86 -3.84 -5.02
N ALA A 153 -10.18 -3.86 -5.06
CA ALA A 153 -10.98 -4.38 -3.95
C ALA A 153 -10.52 -5.81 -3.57
N GLY A 154 -10.39 -6.06 -2.27
CA GLY A 154 -9.85 -7.30 -1.67
C GLY A 154 -8.31 -7.36 -1.59
N SER A 155 -7.59 -6.35 -2.09
CA SER A 155 -6.11 -6.38 -2.12
C SER A 155 -5.49 -5.84 -0.82
N TYR A 156 -4.34 -6.39 -0.45
CA TYR A 156 -3.48 -5.85 0.60
C TYR A 156 -2.29 -5.12 0.00
N LEU A 157 -2.12 -3.85 0.37
CA LEU A 157 -0.97 -3.02 0.03
C LEU A 157 -0.08 -2.89 1.26
N THR A 158 1.22 -3.06 1.10
CA THR A 158 2.17 -2.89 2.20
C THR A 158 3.11 -1.74 1.88
N LEU A 159 3.18 -0.75 2.78
CA LEU A 159 4.07 0.40 2.69
C LEU A 159 4.87 0.45 4.00
N ASN A 160 6.13 -0.02 3.96
CA ASN A 160 6.94 -0.25 5.16
C ASN A 160 6.16 -1.04 6.23
N ASN A 161 5.98 -0.44 7.41
CA ASN A 161 5.35 -1.05 8.58
C ASN A 161 3.83 -0.82 8.61
N LEU A 162 3.22 -0.45 7.48
CA LEU A 162 1.78 -0.23 7.32
C LEU A 162 1.19 -1.18 6.28
N ALA A 163 0.19 -1.96 6.67
CA ALA A 163 -0.70 -2.68 5.77
C ALA A 163 -1.98 -1.89 5.54
N VAL A 164 -2.42 -1.84 4.28
CA VAL A 164 -3.66 -1.23 3.85
C VAL A 164 -4.47 -2.29 3.12
N HIS A 165 -5.60 -2.69 3.68
CA HIS A 165 -6.57 -3.57 3.03
C HIS A 165 -7.63 -2.74 2.31
N VAL A 166 -7.73 -2.91 1.00
CA VAL A 166 -8.75 -2.26 0.18
C VAL A 166 -10.05 -3.07 0.29
N LEU A 167 -10.96 -2.69 1.18
CA LEU A 167 -12.22 -3.42 1.36
C LEU A 167 -13.12 -3.30 0.13
N SER A 168 -13.21 -2.10 -0.44
CA SER A 168 -13.98 -1.82 -1.65
C SER A 168 -13.38 -0.65 -2.42
N ALA A 169 -13.56 -0.66 -3.73
CA ALA A 169 -13.19 0.44 -4.63
C ALA A 169 -14.23 0.51 -5.76
N THR A 170 -14.94 1.62 -5.84
CA THR A 170 -15.94 1.93 -6.86
C THR A 170 -15.57 3.22 -7.58
N ALA A 171 -16.29 3.55 -8.65
CA ALA A 171 -16.17 4.85 -9.30
C ALA A 171 -16.63 5.96 -8.34
N GLY A 172 -15.67 6.54 -7.61
CA GLY A 172 -15.89 7.69 -6.72
C GLY A 172 -15.89 7.38 -5.22
N SER A 173 -15.67 6.12 -4.81
CA SER A 173 -15.43 5.83 -3.38
C SER A 173 -14.53 4.62 -3.18
N ALA A 174 -13.72 4.61 -2.13
CA ALA A 174 -13.05 3.41 -1.65
C ALA A 174 -13.12 3.34 -0.13
N ARG A 175 -13.09 2.12 0.40
CA ARG A 175 -13.03 1.86 1.83
C ARG A 175 -11.76 1.11 2.16
N LEU A 176 -10.93 1.69 3.02
CA LEU A 176 -9.59 1.23 3.33
C LEU A 176 -9.49 0.90 4.82
N THR A 177 -8.86 -0.21 5.17
CA THR A 177 -8.51 -0.54 6.56
C THR A 177 -7.00 -0.51 6.71
N PHE A 178 -6.53 0.17 7.75
CA PHE A 178 -5.12 0.31 8.07
C PHE A 178 -4.77 -0.61 9.24
N ALA A 179 -3.61 -1.26 9.14
CA ALA A 179 -3.04 -2.05 10.23
C ALA A 179 -1.52 -1.87 10.26
N ALA A 180 -0.95 -1.61 11.44
CA ALA A 180 0.49 -1.64 11.63
C ALA A 180 1.03 -3.08 11.53
N THR A 181 2.11 -3.29 10.78
CA THR A 181 2.76 -4.60 10.56
C THR A 181 4.08 -4.75 11.32
N GLY A 182 4.66 -3.66 11.83
CA GLY A 182 5.87 -3.64 12.66
C GLY A 182 5.57 -3.58 14.16
N ARG A 183 6.38 -4.27 14.98
CA ARG A 183 6.35 -4.19 16.45
C ARG A 183 7.25 -3.07 16.95
#